data_AF-A0A1E5H3Q2-F1
#
_entry.id   AF-A0A1E5H3Q2-F1
#
_cell.length_a   1.000
_cell.length_b   1.000
_cell.length_c   1.000
_cell.angle_alpha   90.00
_cell.angle_beta   90.00
_cell.angle_gamma   90.00
#
_symmetry.space_group_name_H-M   'P 1'
#
loop_
_entity.id
_entity.type
_entity.pdbx_description
1 polymer ?
#
loop_
_entity_poly.entity_id
_entity_poly.type
_entity_poly.pdbx_seq_one_letter_code
_entity_poly.pdbx_strand_id
1 'polypeptide(L)'
;MNELIVDRFSIKYDTRETEQCPVRINDYIYIENKDLPCYFIGETTLTFFEFYEADCSGLQEIDYRLSEKFKQIISRFPHTNQKKIVLNDEGSYSIKNVPIYIKVKDYILALAQPGSYPKCNSKIMSIQSLTPVFEEEVSNVISYKRKRLFIDGTYGIRELLEANQEKNVQMIQNKLEYVSEMYSFAHYSYAAMVQFSTEYDIMTYDQFHEAYGKYIYSFTITKNGETVPLLWPDYLYHKPENHLEFGLLANTDHSRYRLFDQWEKNDKVTIDILADGFEDVHFETRLKQPMIFPPKLSKSEYTKGETITLSIDPGVVQELAQQKAIFELVKSKKTSYDGYTLDYVLVEDQLLLPSAQFEKTGRYQLKILSEVYGQLLLLFSIKQEESRQE
;
A
#
# COMPACT_ATOMS: atom_id res chain seq x y z
N MET A 1 39.13 27.82 10.21
CA MET A 1 37.91 28.15 10.98
C MET A 1 36.74 28.35 10.03
N ASN A 2 35.78 27.45 10.15
CA ASN A 2 34.55 27.44 9.35
C ASN A 2 33.34 27.52 10.29
N GLU A 3 32.19 27.92 9.76
CA GLU A 3 30.94 28.02 10.52
C GLU A 3 29.81 27.37 9.71
N LEU A 4 28.97 26.60 10.40
CA LEU A 4 27.71 26.09 9.86
C LEU A 4 26.56 26.88 10.47
N ILE A 5 25.62 27.32 9.64
CA ILE A 5 24.46 28.12 10.06
C ILE A 5 23.19 27.50 9.47
N VAL A 6 22.19 27.27 10.31
CA VAL A 6 20.86 26.81 9.92
C VAL A 6 19.82 27.41 10.85
N ASP A 7 18.96 28.26 10.29
CA ASP A 7 17.95 29.01 11.03
C ASP A 7 18.58 29.71 12.26
N ARG A 8 18.11 29.41 13.47
CA ARG A 8 18.63 29.97 14.74
C ARG A 8 19.82 29.22 15.34
N PHE A 9 20.32 28.17 14.69
CA PHE A 9 21.50 27.42 15.14
C PHE A 9 22.74 27.79 14.32
N SER A 10 23.85 28.00 15.01
CA SER A 10 25.17 28.09 14.39
C SER A 10 26.19 27.29 15.20
N ILE A 11 27.20 26.75 14.53
CA ILE A 11 28.31 26.05 15.17
C ILE A 11 29.60 26.31 14.40
N LYS A 12 30.64 26.71 15.13
CA LYS A 12 32.00 26.78 14.58
C LYS A 12 32.65 25.40 14.55
N TYR A 13 33.43 25.14 13.52
CA TYR A 13 34.21 23.92 13.41
C TYR A 13 35.58 24.15 12.77
N ASP A 14 36.52 23.26 13.09
CA ASP A 14 37.84 23.19 12.48
C ASP A 14 38.29 21.74 12.29
N THR A 15 39.32 21.55 11.45
CA THR A 15 39.89 20.24 11.14
C THR A 15 40.96 19.78 12.15
N ARG A 16 41.25 20.64 13.14
CA ARG A 16 42.23 20.43 14.21
C ARG A 16 41.69 21.01 15.50
N GLU A 17 42.15 20.48 16.63
CA GLU A 17 41.83 21.04 17.94
C GLU A 17 42.36 22.48 18.05
N THR A 18 41.49 23.39 18.48
CA THR A 18 41.84 24.79 18.76
C THR A 18 41.14 25.25 20.03
N GLU A 19 41.56 26.37 20.61
CA GLU A 19 40.87 26.96 21.77
C GLU A 19 39.38 27.24 21.52
N GLN A 20 39.01 27.60 20.28
CA GLN A 20 37.62 27.86 19.89
C GLN A 20 36.85 26.61 19.50
N CYS A 21 37.54 25.54 19.08
CA CYS A 21 36.92 24.27 18.71
C CYS A 21 37.62 23.11 19.45
N PRO A 22 37.35 22.94 20.76
CA PRO A 22 38.01 21.92 21.58
C PRO A 22 37.31 20.55 21.52
N VAL A 23 36.06 20.47 21.07
CA VAL A 23 35.25 19.24 21.16
C VAL A 23 35.40 18.39 19.90
N ARG A 24 36.03 17.21 20.01
CA ARG A 24 36.19 16.28 18.89
C ARG A 24 34.88 15.54 18.56
N ILE A 25 34.42 15.60 17.31
CA ILE A 25 33.22 14.86 16.87
C ILE A 25 33.54 13.60 16.03
N ASN A 26 34.67 13.62 15.32
CA ASN A 26 35.24 12.46 14.62
C ASN A 26 36.77 12.62 14.51
N ASP A 27 37.41 11.80 13.67
CA ASP A 27 38.86 11.84 13.56
C ASP A 27 39.44 13.15 13.01
N TYR A 28 38.62 13.94 12.32
CA TYR A 28 39.07 15.06 11.51
C TYR A 28 38.35 16.37 11.80
N ILE A 29 37.30 16.38 12.64
CA ILE A 29 36.47 17.56 12.88
C ILE A 29 36.34 17.78 14.39
N TYR A 30 36.57 19.03 14.77
CA TYR A 30 36.38 19.57 16.10
C TYR A 30 35.38 20.72 16.02
N ILE A 31 34.54 20.87 17.03
CA ILE A 31 33.52 21.92 17.13
C ILE A 31 33.71 22.75 18.39
N GLU A 32 33.10 23.93 18.43
CA GLU A 32 33.02 24.72 19.67
C GLU A 32 32.23 24.00 20.76
N ASN A 33 32.58 24.28 22.03
CA ASN A 33 31.86 23.73 23.17
C ASN A 33 30.56 24.52 23.38
N LYS A 34 29.47 24.01 22.81
CA LYS A 34 28.15 24.64 22.80
C LYS A 34 27.07 23.57 22.87
N ASP A 35 25.94 23.91 23.48
CA ASP A 35 24.78 23.04 23.50
C ASP A 35 24.27 22.78 22.07
N LEU A 36 24.09 21.50 21.75
CA LEU A 36 23.69 21.04 20.42
C LEU A 36 22.21 20.69 20.41
N PRO A 37 21.49 20.95 19.29
CA PRO A 37 20.17 20.40 19.10
C PRO A 37 20.25 18.86 19.08
N CYS A 38 19.18 18.18 19.50
CA CYS A 38 19.10 16.73 19.44
C CYS A 38 19.13 16.25 17.97
N TYR A 39 18.40 16.97 17.11
CA TYR A 39 18.28 16.71 15.69
C TYR A 39 17.80 17.96 14.95
N PHE A 40 17.90 17.91 13.63
CA PHE A 40 17.23 18.84 12.72
C PHE A 40 16.01 18.16 12.11
N ILE A 41 14.90 18.88 11.99
CA ILE A 41 13.69 18.41 11.30
C ILE A 41 13.44 19.24 10.05
N GLY A 42 12.84 18.65 9.04
CA GLY A 42 12.44 19.36 7.83
C GLY A 42 11.56 18.49 6.95
N GLU A 43 11.37 18.91 5.71
CA GLU A 43 10.58 18.19 4.72
C GLU A 43 11.34 18.06 3.40
N THR A 44 11.18 16.93 2.72
CA THR A 44 11.79 16.71 1.40
C THR A 44 10.86 15.92 0.48
N THR A 45 11.18 15.88 -0.80
CA THR A 45 10.52 14.99 -1.76
C THR A 45 11.35 13.72 -1.91
N LEU A 46 10.74 12.56 -1.73
CA LEU A 46 11.39 11.25 -1.90
C LEU A 46 10.78 10.51 -3.07
N THR A 47 11.57 9.76 -3.84
CA THR A 47 11.00 8.72 -4.70
C THR A 47 10.38 7.62 -3.84
N PHE A 48 9.49 6.82 -4.43
CA PHE A 48 8.95 5.65 -3.72
C PHE A 48 10.06 4.69 -3.31
N PHE A 49 11.07 4.49 -4.17
CA PHE A 49 12.23 3.68 -3.81
C PHE A 49 12.92 4.22 -2.54
N GLU A 50 13.27 5.52 -2.52
CA GLU A 50 13.89 6.13 -1.33
C GLU A 50 12.99 6.10 -0.09
N PHE A 51 11.67 6.22 -0.28
CA PHE A 51 10.73 6.16 0.83
C PHE A 51 10.62 4.75 1.39
N TYR A 52 10.66 3.69 0.58
CA TYR A 52 10.46 2.31 1.04
C TYR A 52 11.76 1.52 1.20
N GLU A 53 12.93 2.06 0.85
CA GLU A 53 14.23 1.36 0.84
C GLU A 53 14.50 0.58 2.15
N ALA A 54 14.29 1.23 3.30
CA ALA A 54 14.48 0.59 4.60
C ALA A 54 13.36 -0.39 4.98
N ASP A 55 12.15 -0.20 4.47
CA ASP A 55 10.99 -1.05 4.75
C ASP A 55 10.95 -2.29 3.83
N CYS A 56 11.60 -2.21 2.66
CA CYS A 56 11.50 -3.14 1.53
C CYS A 56 12.88 -3.42 0.92
N SER A 57 13.86 -3.84 1.73
CA SER A 57 15.27 -3.96 1.33
C SER A 57 15.57 -4.96 0.21
N GLY A 58 14.63 -5.86 -0.09
CA GLY A 58 14.75 -6.84 -1.19
C GLY A 58 14.37 -6.29 -2.57
N LEU A 59 13.80 -5.09 -2.64
CA LEU A 59 13.33 -4.48 -3.89
C LEU A 59 14.33 -3.47 -4.42
N GLN A 60 14.47 -3.44 -5.75
CA GLN A 60 15.28 -2.47 -6.48
C GLN A 60 14.41 -1.33 -7.00
N GLU A 61 15.01 -0.20 -7.35
CA GLU A 61 14.29 0.97 -7.88
C GLU A 61 13.39 0.65 -9.09
N ILE A 62 13.82 -0.29 -9.95
CA ILE A 62 13.03 -0.74 -11.11
C ILE A 62 11.70 -1.38 -10.70
N ASP A 63 11.63 -2.01 -9.53
CA ASP A 63 10.45 -2.68 -8.99
C ASP A 63 9.37 -1.68 -8.53
N TYR A 64 9.68 -0.37 -8.54
CA TYR A 64 8.76 0.71 -8.22
C TYR A 64 8.25 1.44 -9.47
N ARG A 65 8.75 1.10 -10.66
CA ARG A 65 8.30 1.73 -11.91
C ARG A 65 6.97 1.14 -12.34
N LEU A 66 6.04 2.02 -12.71
CA LEU A 66 4.76 1.57 -13.24
C LEU A 66 4.93 0.91 -14.61
N SER A 67 4.20 -0.18 -14.83
CA SER A 67 4.04 -0.73 -16.17
C SER A 67 3.30 0.26 -17.07
N GLU A 68 3.56 0.19 -18.38
CA GLU A 68 2.92 1.07 -19.38
C GLU A 68 1.39 0.94 -19.36
N LYS A 69 0.87 -0.27 -19.11
CA LYS A 69 -0.56 -0.55 -18.94
C LYS A 69 -1.16 0.28 -17.80
N PHE A 70 -0.46 0.40 -16.67
CA PHE A 70 -0.94 1.17 -15.54
C PHE A 70 -0.84 2.69 -15.75
N LYS A 71 0.21 3.18 -16.40
CA LYS A 71 0.34 4.61 -16.76
C LYS A 71 -0.86 5.10 -17.59
N GLN A 72 -1.30 4.30 -18.55
CA GLN A 72 -2.50 4.60 -19.36
C GLN A 72 -3.79 4.64 -18.52
N ILE A 73 -3.96 3.72 -17.57
CA ILE A 73 -5.13 3.68 -16.67
C ILE A 73 -5.14 4.92 -15.75
N ILE A 74 -3.99 5.27 -15.20
CA ILE A 74 -3.78 6.40 -14.29
C ILE A 74 -4.09 7.75 -14.95
N SER A 75 -3.77 7.92 -16.24
CA SER A 75 -4.15 9.14 -16.97
C SER A 75 -5.67 9.38 -17.01
N ARG A 76 -6.48 8.33 -16.85
CA ARG A 76 -7.95 8.38 -16.90
C ARG A 76 -8.57 8.53 -15.51
N PHE A 77 -7.88 8.07 -14.49
CA PHE A 77 -8.28 8.16 -13.09
C PHE A 77 -7.07 8.63 -12.33
N PRO A 78 -6.86 9.93 -12.08
CA PRO A 78 -5.65 10.42 -11.44
C PRO A 78 -5.69 10.18 -9.92
N HIS A 79 -4.53 10.18 -9.23
CA HIS A 79 -4.44 9.87 -7.79
C HIS A 79 -5.36 10.80 -7.00
N THR A 80 -5.91 10.33 -5.88
CA THR A 80 -6.80 11.12 -5.02
C THR A 80 -6.02 12.18 -4.23
N ASN A 81 -4.82 11.85 -3.75
CA ASN A 81 -3.86 12.76 -3.10
C ASN A 81 -2.76 13.32 -4.03
N GLN A 82 -3.11 14.01 -5.12
CA GLN A 82 -2.11 14.55 -6.08
C GLN A 82 -1.19 15.63 -5.49
N LYS A 83 -1.58 16.22 -4.35
CA LYS A 83 -0.74 17.20 -3.64
C LYS A 83 0.48 16.52 -3.04
N LYS A 84 0.31 15.31 -2.49
CA LYS A 84 1.38 14.54 -1.86
C LYS A 84 2.08 13.61 -2.83
N ILE A 85 1.35 12.94 -3.72
CA ILE A 85 1.88 11.94 -4.65
C ILE A 85 1.96 12.52 -6.05
N VAL A 86 3.17 12.54 -6.63
CA VAL A 86 3.39 12.99 -8.01
C VAL A 86 4.12 11.94 -8.83
N LEU A 87 3.71 11.78 -10.09
CA LEU A 87 4.44 10.94 -11.04
C LEU A 87 5.64 11.75 -11.57
N ASN A 88 6.84 11.19 -11.47
CA ASN A 88 8.05 11.78 -12.03
C ASN A 88 8.25 11.39 -13.50
N ASP A 89 9.20 12.04 -14.16
CA ASP A 89 9.47 11.86 -15.60
C ASP A 89 9.95 10.44 -15.95
N GLU A 90 10.47 9.69 -14.97
CA GLU A 90 10.90 8.30 -15.13
C GLU A 90 9.75 7.29 -15.00
N GLY A 91 8.54 7.75 -14.69
CA GLY A 91 7.38 6.89 -14.49
C GLY A 91 7.35 6.17 -13.14
N SER A 92 8.05 6.72 -12.14
CA SER A 92 7.93 6.36 -10.74
C SER A 92 7.19 7.45 -9.97
N TYR A 93 6.56 7.12 -8.85
CA TYR A 93 6.02 8.13 -7.96
C TYR A 93 7.07 8.71 -7.03
N SER A 94 6.82 9.96 -6.63
CA SER A 94 7.49 10.63 -5.54
C SER A 94 6.46 11.13 -4.53
N ILE A 95 6.83 11.05 -3.25
CA ILE A 95 6.07 11.59 -2.12
C ILE A 95 6.68 12.95 -1.79
N LYS A 96 5.91 14.02 -1.95
CA LYS A 96 6.28 15.38 -1.57
C LYS A 96 6.15 15.57 -0.07
N ASN A 97 6.87 16.55 0.47
CA ASN A 97 6.74 16.99 1.86
C ASN A 97 6.79 15.83 2.86
N VAL A 98 7.70 14.87 2.64
CA VAL A 98 7.95 13.78 3.58
C VAL A 98 8.67 14.38 4.79
N PRO A 99 8.11 14.26 6.00
CA PRO A 99 8.79 14.70 7.20
C PRO A 99 10.05 13.86 7.45
N ILE A 100 11.18 14.52 7.58
CA ILE A 100 12.48 13.88 7.83
C ILE A 100 13.14 14.46 9.07
N TYR A 101 14.10 13.72 9.62
CA TYR A 101 15.00 14.24 10.64
C TYR A 101 16.44 13.78 10.40
N ILE A 102 17.39 14.56 10.92
CA ILE A 102 18.83 14.28 10.86
C ILE A 102 19.43 14.47 12.24
N LYS A 103 20.25 13.53 12.70
CA LYS A 103 21.01 13.74 13.94
C LYS A 103 22.01 14.88 13.73
N VAL A 104 22.19 15.72 14.75
CA VAL A 104 23.09 16.89 14.68
C VAL A 104 24.51 16.52 14.22
N LYS A 105 25.02 15.39 14.72
CA LYS A 105 26.35 14.88 14.35
C LYS A 105 26.44 14.55 12.85
N ASP A 106 25.44 13.84 12.32
CA ASP A 106 25.41 13.44 10.91
C ASP A 106 25.33 14.69 10.01
N TYR A 107 24.53 15.68 10.40
CA TYR A 107 24.43 16.97 9.70
C TYR A 107 25.78 17.74 9.67
N ILE A 108 26.43 17.91 10.83
CA ILE A 108 27.71 18.62 10.92
C ILE A 108 28.77 17.93 10.06
N LEU A 109 28.87 16.60 10.16
CA LEU A 109 29.86 15.83 9.40
C LEU A 109 29.63 15.93 7.89
N ALA A 110 28.38 15.82 7.43
CA ALA A 110 28.05 15.89 6.02
C ALA A 110 28.41 17.25 5.40
N LEU A 111 28.15 18.35 6.10
CA LEU A 111 28.46 19.70 5.62
C LEU A 111 29.93 20.09 5.78
N ALA A 112 30.59 19.62 6.84
CA ALA A 112 32.02 19.89 7.07
C ALA A 112 32.91 19.06 6.14
N GLN A 113 32.44 17.90 5.68
CA GLN A 113 33.19 16.96 4.83
C GLN A 113 32.35 16.48 3.64
N PRO A 114 31.90 17.37 2.74
CA PRO A 114 30.98 17.02 1.64
C PRO A 114 31.59 16.02 0.66
N GLY A 115 32.92 16.00 0.50
CA GLY A 115 33.63 15.01 -0.32
C GLY A 115 33.62 13.59 0.28
N SER A 116 33.54 13.47 1.60
CA SER A 116 33.44 12.17 2.29
C SER A 116 32.00 11.66 2.36
N TYR A 117 31.02 12.58 2.37
CA TYR A 117 29.59 12.26 2.48
C TYR A 117 28.74 12.92 1.38
N PRO A 118 29.06 12.69 0.09
CA PRO A 118 28.45 13.44 -1.02
C PRO A 118 26.95 13.21 -1.14
N LYS A 119 26.46 11.98 -0.89
CA LYS A 119 25.03 11.65 -0.95
C LYS A 119 24.23 12.35 0.15
N CYS A 120 24.69 12.25 1.39
CA CYS A 120 24.05 12.90 2.52
C CYS A 120 24.04 14.43 2.33
N ASN A 121 25.18 15.02 1.95
CA ASN A 121 25.27 16.45 1.66
C ASN A 121 24.27 16.90 0.57
N SER A 122 24.19 16.17 -0.55
CA SER A 122 23.21 16.45 -1.61
C SER A 122 21.77 16.43 -1.11
N LYS A 123 21.42 15.43 -0.28
CA LYS A 123 20.08 15.31 0.30
C LYS A 123 19.79 16.41 1.33
N ILE A 124 20.80 16.82 2.10
CA ILE A 124 20.65 17.94 3.04
C ILE A 124 20.27 19.22 2.30
N MET A 125 20.93 19.49 1.17
CA MET A 125 20.64 20.69 0.35
C MET A 125 19.24 20.69 -0.27
N SER A 126 18.58 19.53 -0.40
CA SER A 126 17.21 19.45 -0.94
C SER A 126 16.12 19.57 0.12
N ILE A 127 16.46 19.60 1.41
CA ILE A 127 15.48 19.69 2.49
C ILE A 127 14.96 21.12 2.62
N GLN A 128 13.65 21.24 2.71
CA GLN A 128 12.94 22.48 2.96
C GLN A 128 12.73 22.69 4.46
N SER A 129 12.85 23.95 4.90
CA SER A 129 12.53 24.36 6.26
C SER A 129 13.26 23.56 7.35
N LEU A 130 14.57 23.35 7.17
CA LEU A 130 15.38 22.63 8.15
C LEU A 130 15.50 23.46 9.44
N THR A 131 14.97 22.96 10.55
CA THR A 131 14.90 23.66 11.83
C THR A 131 15.57 22.82 12.94
N PRO A 132 16.43 23.43 13.78
CA PRO A 132 16.99 22.76 14.96
C PRO A 132 15.93 22.52 16.03
N VAL A 133 15.97 21.34 16.66
CA VAL A 133 15.15 20.99 17.82
C VAL A 133 16.06 20.73 19.01
N PHE A 134 15.93 21.57 20.04
CA PHE A 134 16.59 21.40 21.32
C PHE A 134 15.72 20.59 22.29
N GLU A 135 16.34 19.99 23.31
CA GLU A 135 15.70 19.08 24.25
C GLU A 135 14.44 19.70 24.90
N GLU A 136 14.49 20.97 25.25
CA GLU A 136 13.37 21.70 25.84
C GLU A 136 12.19 21.97 24.87
N GLU A 137 12.38 21.83 23.56
CA GLU A 137 11.37 22.13 22.54
C GLU A 137 10.76 20.88 21.90
N VAL A 138 11.32 19.73 22.21
CA VAL A 138 10.94 18.42 21.67
C VAL A 138 9.43 18.19 21.74
N SER A 139 8.76 18.65 22.81
CA SER A 139 7.30 18.51 23.00
C SER A 139 6.43 19.34 22.05
N ASN A 140 6.99 20.39 21.42
CA ASN A 140 6.24 21.33 20.57
C ASN A 140 6.27 20.94 19.08
N VAL A 141 6.91 19.82 18.77
CA VAL A 141 7.13 19.35 17.41
C VAL A 141 5.85 18.68 16.88
N ILE A 142 5.29 19.24 15.80
CA ILE A 142 3.89 18.97 15.39
C ILE A 142 3.72 17.66 14.59
N SER A 143 4.72 17.19 13.83
CA SER A 143 4.51 16.00 12.98
C SER A 143 4.76 14.66 13.70
N TYR A 144 3.96 13.64 13.34
CA TYR A 144 3.88 12.32 14.00
C TYR A 144 5.15 11.48 13.84
N LYS A 145 5.35 10.82 12.68
CA LYS A 145 6.56 10.03 12.41
C LYS A 145 7.40 10.64 11.28
N ARG A 146 8.72 10.50 11.37
CA ARG A 146 9.70 11.04 10.42
C ARG A 146 10.64 9.95 9.89
N LYS A 147 11.11 10.13 8.66
CA LYS A 147 12.20 9.31 8.09
C LYS A 147 13.55 9.87 8.55
N ARG A 148 14.43 9.04 9.10
CA ARG A 148 15.81 9.46 9.42
C ARG A 148 16.64 9.55 8.15
N LEU A 149 17.35 10.64 7.90
CA LEU A 149 18.45 10.67 6.92
C LEU A 149 19.75 10.27 7.64
N PHE A 150 20.41 9.21 7.17
CA PHE A 150 21.69 8.76 7.69
C PHE A 150 22.87 9.42 6.97
N ILE A 151 24.04 9.35 7.60
CA ILE A 151 25.29 9.94 7.10
C ILE A 151 25.77 9.33 5.76
N ASP A 152 25.35 8.10 5.45
CA ASP A 152 25.62 7.45 4.16
C ASP A 152 24.68 7.90 3.03
N GLY A 153 23.67 8.70 3.36
CA GLY A 153 22.67 9.21 2.44
C GLY A 153 21.46 8.29 2.24
N THR A 154 21.28 7.25 3.05
CA THR A 154 20.07 6.40 3.04
C THR A 154 18.99 6.97 3.97
N TYR A 155 17.73 6.60 3.73
CA TYR A 155 16.63 6.93 4.63
C TYR A 155 16.20 5.69 5.44
N GLY A 156 15.97 5.87 6.74
CA GLY A 156 15.52 4.80 7.64
C GLY A 156 14.02 4.51 7.55
N ILE A 157 13.54 3.66 8.45
CA ILE A 157 12.09 3.47 8.68
C ILE A 157 11.47 4.75 9.26
N ARG A 158 10.13 4.88 9.21
CA ARG A 158 9.43 5.99 9.88
C ARG A 158 9.43 5.77 11.39
N GLU A 159 9.98 6.72 12.12
CA GLU A 159 10.08 6.64 13.58
C GLU A 159 9.28 7.75 14.24
N LEU A 160 8.57 7.38 15.30
CA LEU A 160 8.04 8.34 16.25
C LEU A 160 9.23 8.78 17.12
N LEU A 161 9.59 10.05 17.05
CA LEU A 161 10.72 10.53 17.84
C LEU A 161 10.38 10.56 19.33
N GLU A 162 9.12 10.84 19.67
CA GLU A 162 8.68 11.00 21.05
C GLU A 162 7.21 10.60 21.28
N ALA A 163 6.92 9.98 22.42
CA ALA A 163 5.58 9.47 22.74
C ALA A 163 4.48 10.55 22.76
N ASN A 164 4.80 11.78 23.20
CA ASN A 164 3.79 12.85 23.27
C ASN A 164 3.29 13.32 21.88
N GLN A 165 4.01 13.01 20.81
CA GLN A 165 3.63 13.37 19.43
C GLN A 165 2.44 12.53 18.91
N GLU A 166 2.08 11.42 19.57
CA GLU A 166 0.86 10.64 19.28
C GLU A 166 -0.41 11.50 19.37
N LYS A 167 -0.41 12.55 20.21
CA LYS A 167 -1.57 13.43 20.39
C LYS A 167 -1.81 14.41 19.23
N ASN A 168 -0.86 14.52 18.30
CA ASN A 168 -0.92 15.49 17.19
C ASN A 168 -1.63 14.95 15.94
N VAL A 169 -2.13 13.71 15.98
CA VAL A 169 -2.83 13.08 14.87
C VAL A 169 -4.23 12.63 15.23
N GLN A 170 -5.09 12.53 14.23
CA GLN A 170 -6.44 12.01 14.40
C GLN A 170 -6.43 10.48 14.49
N MET A 171 -7.08 9.95 15.51
CA MET A 171 -7.30 8.50 15.64
C MET A 171 -8.36 8.02 14.64
N ILE A 172 -8.05 6.92 13.96
CA ILE A 172 -8.86 6.36 12.88
C ILE A 172 -8.87 4.83 12.85
N GLN A 173 -7.91 4.14 13.48
CA GLN A 173 -7.80 2.68 13.46
C GLN A 173 -9.12 2.00 13.86
N ASN A 174 -9.74 2.47 14.93
CA ASN A 174 -10.98 1.92 15.47
C ASN A 174 -12.23 2.26 14.65
N LYS A 175 -12.10 3.08 13.60
CA LYS A 175 -13.21 3.43 12.69
C LYS A 175 -13.18 2.64 11.40
N LEU A 176 -12.09 1.91 11.14
CA LEU A 176 -11.87 1.17 9.92
C LEU A 176 -11.88 -0.34 10.21
N GLU A 177 -12.38 -1.10 9.26
CA GLU A 177 -12.50 -2.55 9.33
C GLU A 177 -11.94 -3.19 8.06
N TYR A 178 -11.28 -4.34 8.25
CA TYR A 178 -10.87 -5.23 7.18
C TYR A 178 -12.00 -6.24 6.92
N VAL A 179 -12.69 -6.12 5.78
CA VAL A 179 -14.02 -6.73 5.61
C VAL A 179 -14.10 -7.84 4.57
N SER A 180 -13.17 -7.90 3.64
CA SER A 180 -13.18 -8.93 2.60
C SER A 180 -11.76 -9.29 2.19
N GLU A 181 -11.55 -10.59 1.98
CA GLU A 181 -10.30 -11.18 1.51
C GLU A 181 -10.60 -12.16 0.38
N MET A 182 -10.05 -11.85 -0.79
CA MET A 182 -10.33 -12.51 -2.07
C MET A 182 -9.06 -13.16 -2.60
N TYR A 183 -9.13 -14.44 -2.96
CA TYR A 183 -7.97 -15.23 -3.42
C TYR A 183 -7.99 -15.51 -4.92
N SER A 184 -8.97 -14.94 -5.61
CA SER A 184 -9.03 -14.90 -7.06
C SER A 184 -10.11 -13.90 -7.47
N PHE A 185 -9.66 -12.69 -7.78
CA PHE A 185 -10.51 -11.62 -8.28
C PHE A 185 -9.88 -10.99 -9.52
N ALA A 186 -10.50 -11.19 -10.69
CA ALA A 186 -10.02 -10.66 -11.97
C ALA A 186 -8.54 -11.01 -12.28
N HIS A 187 -7.62 -10.07 -12.06
CA HIS A 187 -6.18 -10.24 -12.31
C HIS A 187 -5.36 -10.41 -11.02
N TYR A 188 -6.01 -10.50 -9.85
CA TYR A 188 -5.36 -10.56 -8.56
C TYR A 188 -5.36 -11.99 -7.99
N SER A 189 -4.21 -12.41 -7.46
CA SER A 189 -4.06 -13.65 -6.67
C SER A 189 -4.49 -13.46 -5.23
N TYR A 190 -4.40 -12.21 -4.75
CA TYR A 190 -4.87 -11.80 -3.44
C TYR A 190 -5.40 -10.37 -3.55
N ALA A 191 -6.58 -10.11 -3.03
CA ALA A 191 -7.16 -8.79 -2.95
C ALA A 191 -8.00 -8.65 -1.70
N ALA A 192 -8.12 -7.43 -1.19
CA ALA A 192 -8.91 -7.20 0.01
C ALA A 192 -9.39 -5.76 0.12
N MET A 193 -10.29 -5.56 1.08
CA MET A 193 -11.04 -4.33 1.25
C MET A 193 -10.97 -3.82 2.69
N VAL A 194 -10.68 -2.53 2.83
CA VAL A 194 -10.77 -1.77 4.08
C VAL A 194 -11.87 -0.73 3.95
N GLN A 195 -12.81 -0.69 4.88
CA GLN A 195 -13.90 0.28 4.87
C GLN A 195 -14.11 0.89 6.25
N PHE A 196 -14.92 1.95 6.34
CA PHE A 196 -15.40 2.39 7.65
C PHE A 196 -16.34 1.36 8.26
N SER A 197 -16.25 1.19 9.57
CA SER A 197 -17.25 0.41 10.31
C SER A 197 -18.64 0.98 10.06
N THR A 198 -19.62 0.09 9.96
CA THR A 198 -21.02 0.46 9.69
C THR A 198 -21.60 1.42 10.73
N GLU A 199 -21.03 1.49 11.93
CA GLU A 199 -21.43 2.40 13.01
C GLU A 199 -21.17 3.89 12.72
N TYR A 200 -20.34 4.22 11.73
CA TYR A 200 -19.96 5.60 11.40
C TYR A 200 -20.76 6.23 10.25
N ASP A 201 -21.77 5.54 9.70
CA ASP A 201 -22.66 6.04 8.64
C ASP A 201 -21.95 6.61 7.38
N ILE A 202 -20.71 6.17 7.13
CA ILE A 202 -19.96 6.50 5.91
C ILE A 202 -20.28 5.44 4.86
N MET A 203 -21.26 5.74 4.01
CA MET A 203 -21.87 4.76 3.08
C MET A 203 -21.54 5.01 1.61
N THR A 204 -20.88 6.13 1.30
CA THR A 204 -20.59 6.53 -0.08
C THR A 204 -19.12 6.80 -0.30
N TYR A 205 -18.73 6.71 -1.57
CA TYR A 205 -17.41 7.08 -2.03
C TYR A 205 -16.98 8.47 -1.54
N ASP A 206 -17.84 9.49 -1.75
CA ASP A 206 -17.46 10.88 -1.50
C ASP A 206 -17.28 11.12 0.00
N GLN A 207 -18.10 10.48 0.85
CA GLN A 207 -17.96 10.56 2.30
C GLN A 207 -16.64 9.97 2.79
N PHE A 208 -16.28 8.76 2.36
CA PHE A 208 -15.01 8.15 2.77
C PHE A 208 -13.81 8.95 2.23
N HIS A 209 -13.88 9.43 0.99
CA HIS A 209 -12.80 10.22 0.39
C HIS A 209 -12.53 11.50 1.19
N GLU A 210 -13.60 12.22 1.54
CA GLU A 210 -13.50 13.45 2.32
C GLU A 210 -13.05 13.20 3.77
N ALA A 211 -13.50 12.09 4.37
CA ALA A 211 -13.16 11.73 5.75
C ALA A 211 -11.73 11.22 5.93
N TYR A 212 -11.21 10.43 4.98
CA TYR A 212 -9.92 9.75 5.13
C TYR A 212 -9.18 9.51 3.80
N GLY A 213 -9.88 9.06 2.76
CA GLY A 213 -9.25 8.56 1.53
C GLY A 213 -8.33 9.55 0.79
N LYS A 214 -8.61 10.85 0.83
CA LYS A 214 -7.76 11.87 0.19
C LYS A 214 -6.44 12.15 0.91
N TYR A 215 -6.30 11.68 2.14
CA TYR A 215 -5.10 11.87 2.96
C TYR A 215 -4.13 10.70 2.86
N ILE A 216 -4.60 9.53 2.39
CA ILE A 216 -3.77 8.33 2.20
C ILE A 216 -2.72 8.62 1.13
N TYR A 217 -1.47 8.27 1.45
CA TYR A 217 -0.33 8.46 0.54
C TYR A 217 0.59 7.24 0.48
N SER A 218 0.40 6.25 1.35
CA SER A 218 1.18 5.01 1.35
C SER A 218 0.32 3.86 1.88
N PHE A 219 0.48 2.71 1.24
CA PHE A 219 -0.17 1.47 1.60
C PHE A 219 0.86 0.35 1.42
N THR A 220 1.03 -0.50 2.42
CA THR A 220 1.92 -1.67 2.33
C THR A 220 1.22 -2.92 2.80
N ILE A 221 1.67 -4.06 2.28
CA ILE A 221 1.28 -5.39 2.73
C ILE A 221 2.52 -6.20 3.04
N THR A 222 2.58 -6.85 4.19
CA THR A 222 3.73 -7.63 4.64
C THR A 222 3.32 -9.06 4.87
N LYS A 223 4.13 -10.00 4.35
CA LYS A 223 3.99 -11.44 4.58
C LYS A 223 5.35 -12.02 4.90
N ASN A 224 5.44 -12.81 5.97
CA ASN A 224 6.67 -13.48 6.40
C ASN A 224 7.88 -12.52 6.56
N GLY A 225 7.62 -11.28 6.98
CA GLY A 225 8.65 -10.24 7.18
C GLY A 225 9.07 -9.51 5.90
N GLU A 226 8.53 -9.88 4.74
CA GLU A 226 8.77 -9.18 3.49
C GLU A 226 7.61 -8.23 3.17
N THR A 227 7.94 -6.95 3.08
CA THR A 227 7.00 -5.85 2.84
C THR A 227 6.91 -5.56 1.35
N VAL A 228 5.68 -5.40 0.88
CA VAL A 228 5.34 -5.02 -0.48
C VAL A 228 4.64 -3.66 -0.43
N PRO A 229 5.24 -2.61 -1.01
CA PRO A 229 4.56 -1.33 -1.16
C PRO A 229 3.54 -1.47 -2.29
N LEU A 230 2.28 -1.19 -1.97
CA LEU A 230 1.22 -1.09 -2.95
C LEU A 230 1.28 0.31 -3.53
N LEU A 231 1.76 0.40 -4.76
CA LEU A 231 1.78 1.68 -5.43
C LEU A 231 0.37 1.99 -5.86
N TRP A 232 0.10 3.25 -6.13
CA TRP A 232 -1.08 3.55 -6.90
C TRP A 232 -0.80 3.15 -8.36
N PRO A 233 -1.54 2.23 -9.00
CA PRO A 233 -2.94 1.87 -8.75
C PRO A 233 -3.16 0.45 -8.17
N ASP A 234 -2.15 -0.19 -7.59
CA ASP A 234 -2.25 -1.50 -6.92
C ASP A 234 -3.28 -1.50 -5.78
N TYR A 235 -3.59 -0.31 -5.25
CA TYR A 235 -4.83 -0.05 -4.54
C TYR A 235 -5.73 0.90 -5.35
N LEU A 236 -6.97 0.49 -5.52
CA LEU A 236 -8.01 1.25 -6.20
C LEU A 236 -9.13 1.55 -5.23
N TYR A 237 -9.56 2.80 -5.29
CA TYR A 237 -10.74 3.24 -4.59
C TYR A 237 -11.93 3.14 -5.56
N HIS A 238 -12.83 2.17 -5.36
CA HIS A 238 -13.84 1.78 -6.34
C HIS A 238 -15.15 2.56 -6.19
N LYS A 239 -15.49 3.48 -7.11
CA LYS A 239 -16.86 4.06 -7.19
C LYS A 239 -17.87 2.97 -7.59
N PRO A 240 -19.06 2.86 -6.95
CA PRO A 240 -19.64 3.71 -5.90
C PRO A 240 -19.42 3.19 -4.46
N GLU A 241 -18.55 2.21 -4.28
CA GLU A 241 -18.39 1.48 -3.03
C GLU A 241 -17.46 2.27 -2.06
N ASN A 242 -17.77 2.22 -0.77
CA ASN A 242 -17.22 3.06 0.31
C ASN A 242 -15.98 2.41 0.97
N HIS A 243 -15.17 1.71 0.18
CA HIS A 243 -14.01 0.96 0.65
C HIS A 243 -12.76 1.26 -0.18
N LEU A 244 -11.62 1.14 0.48
CA LEU A 244 -10.31 1.04 -0.12
C LEU A 244 -10.05 -0.41 -0.51
N GLU A 245 -9.90 -0.67 -1.80
CA GLU A 245 -9.56 -1.99 -2.33
C GLU A 245 -8.09 -2.03 -2.69
N PHE A 246 -7.46 -3.17 -2.47
CA PHE A 246 -6.11 -3.40 -2.92
C PHE A 246 -5.94 -4.82 -3.42
N GLY A 247 -4.97 -5.02 -4.32
CA GLY A 247 -4.75 -6.31 -4.94
C GLY A 247 -3.30 -6.55 -5.35
N LEU A 248 -2.87 -7.79 -5.20
CA LEU A 248 -1.60 -8.32 -5.67
C LEU A 248 -1.85 -9.10 -6.94
N LEU A 249 -1.12 -8.77 -8.01
CA LEU A 249 -1.34 -9.36 -9.32
C LEU A 249 -1.00 -10.86 -9.32
N ALA A 250 -1.85 -11.64 -9.99
CA ALA A 250 -1.59 -13.04 -10.29
C ALA A 250 -0.67 -13.19 -11.51
N ASN A 251 0.15 -14.25 -11.51
CA ASN A 251 0.95 -14.69 -12.66
C ASN A 251 1.82 -13.58 -13.28
N THR A 252 2.53 -12.85 -12.43
CA THR A 252 3.44 -11.78 -12.83
C THR A 252 4.87 -12.18 -12.52
N ASP A 253 5.80 -11.93 -13.46
CA ASP A 253 7.23 -12.12 -13.20
C ASP A 253 7.82 -11.01 -12.31
N HIS A 254 6.97 -10.06 -11.89
CA HIS A 254 7.40 -8.91 -11.10
C HIS A 254 7.78 -9.36 -9.68
N SER A 255 9.06 -9.21 -9.36
CA SER A 255 9.73 -9.61 -8.11
C SER A 255 8.90 -9.28 -6.86
N ARG A 256 8.39 -8.05 -6.80
CA ARG A 256 7.58 -7.48 -5.71
C ARG A 256 6.37 -8.32 -5.29
N TYR A 257 5.77 -9.12 -6.17
CA TYR A 257 4.52 -9.84 -5.88
C TYR A 257 4.70 -11.33 -5.58
N ARG A 258 5.92 -11.85 -5.76
CA ARG A 258 6.21 -13.29 -5.75
C ARG A 258 5.82 -14.01 -4.46
N LEU A 259 5.84 -13.31 -3.33
CA LEU A 259 5.54 -13.89 -2.00
C LEU A 259 4.12 -14.40 -1.85
N PHE A 260 3.21 -13.92 -2.70
CA PHE A 260 1.80 -14.28 -2.70
C PHE A 260 1.45 -15.23 -3.85
N ASP A 261 2.43 -15.67 -4.65
CA ASP A 261 2.25 -16.79 -5.58
C ASP A 261 2.21 -18.12 -4.83
N GLN A 262 2.81 -18.20 -3.64
CA GLN A 262 2.83 -19.38 -2.78
C GLN A 262 2.68 -18.98 -1.31
N TRP A 263 1.72 -19.57 -0.62
CA TRP A 263 1.52 -19.35 0.81
C TRP A 263 1.03 -20.60 1.52
N GLU A 264 1.18 -20.60 2.84
CA GLU A 264 0.62 -21.63 3.70
C GLU A 264 -0.62 -21.12 4.42
N LYS A 265 -1.50 -22.05 4.79
CA LYS A 265 -2.66 -21.73 5.62
C LYS A 265 -2.19 -21.13 6.94
N ASN A 266 -2.81 -20.03 7.33
CA ASN A 266 -2.54 -19.22 8.52
C ASN A 266 -1.26 -18.38 8.49
N ASP A 267 -0.58 -18.27 7.34
CA ASP A 267 0.46 -17.27 7.13
C ASP A 267 -0.07 -15.90 7.54
N LYS A 268 0.68 -15.19 8.40
CA LYS A 268 0.30 -13.87 8.88
C LYS A 268 0.54 -12.85 7.77
N VAL A 269 -0.46 -12.04 7.53
CA VAL A 269 -0.38 -10.88 6.64
C VAL A 269 -0.71 -9.64 7.45
N THR A 270 0.12 -8.61 7.30
CA THR A 270 -0.18 -7.29 7.86
C THR A 270 -0.34 -6.27 6.77
N ILE A 271 -1.19 -5.29 7.04
CA ILE A 271 -1.51 -4.20 6.13
C ILE A 271 -1.31 -2.91 6.89
N ASP A 272 -0.50 -2.01 6.33
CA ASP A 272 -0.22 -0.71 6.92
C ASP A 272 -0.66 0.40 5.98
N ILE A 273 -1.47 1.34 6.48
CA ILE A 273 -1.98 2.50 5.74
C ILE A 273 -1.48 3.78 6.40
N LEU A 274 -0.82 4.62 5.61
CA LEU A 274 -0.27 5.89 6.07
C LEU A 274 -1.03 7.04 5.42
N ALA A 275 -1.50 7.97 6.25
CA ALA A 275 -2.28 9.12 5.83
C ALA A 275 -1.81 10.41 6.53
N ASP A 276 -1.80 11.53 5.81
CA ASP A 276 -1.38 12.82 6.36
C ASP A 276 -2.37 13.30 7.46
N GLY A 277 -1.85 13.58 8.66
CA GLY A 277 -2.66 14.09 9.78
C GLY A 277 -3.41 13.01 10.59
N PHE A 278 -3.19 11.73 10.28
CA PHE A 278 -3.77 10.59 10.99
C PHE A 278 -2.68 9.70 11.60
N GLU A 279 -3.07 8.91 12.60
CA GLU A 279 -2.25 7.79 13.05
C GLU A 279 -2.06 6.76 11.92
N ASP A 280 -0.96 5.99 11.99
CA ASP A 280 -0.76 4.89 11.06
C ASP A 280 -1.77 3.78 11.41
N VAL A 281 -2.42 3.21 10.39
CA VAL A 281 -3.41 2.14 10.55
C VAL A 281 -2.75 0.80 10.26
N HIS A 282 -2.96 -0.17 11.14
CA HIS A 282 -2.42 -1.52 11.05
C HIS A 282 -3.55 -2.56 11.12
N PHE A 283 -3.63 -3.43 10.11
CA PHE A 283 -4.48 -4.62 10.16
C PHE A 283 -3.63 -5.87 10.13
N GLU A 284 -4.07 -6.89 10.87
CA GLU A 284 -3.50 -8.23 10.85
C GLU A 284 -4.59 -9.23 10.41
N THR A 285 -4.26 -10.05 9.42
CA THR A 285 -5.09 -11.16 8.96
C THR A 285 -4.24 -12.43 8.80
N ARG A 286 -4.90 -13.55 8.55
CA ARG A 286 -4.28 -14.86 8.36
C ARG A 286 -4.77 -15.48 7.07
N LEU A 287 -3.83 -15.87 6.22
CA LEU A 287 -4.15 -16.42 4.91
C LEU A 287 -4.94 -17.71 5.03
N LYS A 288 -5.93 -17.84 4.16
CA LYS A 288 -6.76 -19.03 3.99
C LYS A 288 -5.96 -20.13 3.28
N GLN A 289 -6.54 -21.32 3.20
CA GLN A 289 -5.87 -22.45 2.56
C GLN A 289 -5.62 -22.13 1.08
N PRO A 290 -4.38 -22.30 0.56
CA PRO A 290 -4.12 -22.13 -0.85
C PRO A 290 -4.90 -23.18 -1.66
N MET A 291 -5.38 -22.76 -2.82
CA MET A 291 -5.94 -23.67 -3.82
C MET A 291 -4.80 -24.35 -4.59
N ILE A 292 -5.00 -25.60 -5.00
CA ILE A 292 -4.03 -26.37 -5.80
C ILE A 292 -3.80 -25.70 -7.16
N PHE A 293 -4.85 -25.09 -7.71
CA PHE A 293 -4.80 -24.27 -8.90
C PHE A 293 -5.80 -23.12 -8.79
N PRO A 294 -5.53 -21.96 -9.44
CA PRO A 294 -6.43 -20.82 -9.39
C PRO A 294 -7.75 -21.13 -10.12
N PRO A 295 -8.89 -20.64 -9.62
CA PRO A 295 -10.18 -20.88 -10.24
C PRO A 295 -10.26 -20.18 -11.60
N LYS A 296 -10.80 -20.86 -12.60
CA LYS A 296 -10.78 -20.38 -13.98
C LYS A 296 -12.08 -20.72 -14.69
N LEU A 297 -12.73 -19.67 -15.22
CA LEU A 297 -13.80 -19.83 -16.19
C LEU A 297 -13.22 -20.32 -17.52
N SER A 298 -13.91 -21.26 -18.18
CA SER A 298 -13.50 -21.73 -19.51
C SER A 298 -13.48 -20.61 -20.54
N LYS A 299 -14.37 -19.62 -20.40
CA LYS A 299 -14.38 -18.35 -21.13
C LYS A 299 -15.08 -17.23 -20.31
N SER A 300 -14.88 -15.98 -20.70
CA SER A 300 -15.51 -14.81 -20.05
C SER A 300 -16.83 -14.38 -20.69
N GLU A 301 -17.13 -14.87 -21.89
CA GLU A 301 -18.35 -14.59 -22.64
C GLU A 301 -19.01 -15.89 -23.10
N TYR A 302 -20.29 -16.06 -22.78
CA TYR A 302 -21.11 -17.22 -23.10
C TYR A 302 -22.32 -16.80 -23.92
N THR A 303 -22.79 -17.68 -24.79
CA THR A 303 -24.08 -17.55 -25.48
C THR A 303 -25.16 -18.20 -24.62
N LYS A 304 -26.35 -17.60 -24.58
CA LYS A 304 -27.50 -18.18 -23.86
C LYS A 304 -27.79 -19.60 -24.37
N GLY A 305 -27.87 -20.56 -23.46
CA GLY A 305 -28.00 -21.99 -23.76
C GLY A 305 -26.71 -22.79 -23.54
N GLU A 306 -25.54 -22.14 -23.53
CA GLU A 306 -24.27 -22.81 -23.23
C GLU A 306 -24.12 -23.13 -21.73
N THR A 307 -23.23 -24.07 -21.41
CA THR A 307 -22.85 -24.35 -20.01
C THR A 307 -21.67 -23.48 -19.60
N ILE A 308 -21.86 -22.68 -18.56
CA ILE A 308 -20.79 -21.94 -17.90
C ILE A 308 -19.98 -22.95 -17.10
N THR A 309 -18.68 -23.04 -17.39
CA THR A 309 -17.79 -24.01 -16.77
C THR A 309 -16.75 -23.26 -15.96
N LEU A 310 -16.75 -23.49 -14.65
CA LEU A 310 -15.76 -22.99 -13.72
C LEU A 310 -14.91 -24.16 -13.22
N SER A 311 -13.64 -24.19 -13.60
CA SER A 311 -12.65 -25.07 -12.97
C SER A 311 -12.26 -24.48 -11.62
N ILE A 312 -12.39 -25.25 -10.55
CA ILE A 312 -12.14 -24.86 -9.16
C ILE A 312 -11.52 -26.02 -8.38
N ASP A 313 -10.81 -25.69 -7.30
CA ASP A 313 -10.19 -26.67 -6.43
C ASP A 313 -11.19 -27.74 -5.95
N PRO A 314 -10.84 -29.04 -5.98
CA PRO A 314 -11.72 -30.13 -5.53
C PRO A 314 -12.24 -29.96 -4.10
N GLY A 315 -11.46 -29.33 -3.21
CA GLY A 315 -11.90 -29.02 -1.86
C GLY A 315 -13.05 -28.00 -1.83
N VAL A 316 -13.03 -27.01 -2.72
CA VAL A 316 -14.14 -26.05 -2.86
C VAL A 316 -15.38 -26.74 -3.44
N VAL A 317 -15.21 -27.65 -4.41
CA VAL A 317 -16.31 -28.48 -4.93
C VAL A 317 -16.96 -29.29 -3.80
N GLN A 318 -16.16 -29.89 -2.92
CA GLN A 318 -16.66 -30.63 -1.77
C GLN A 318 -17.43 -29.74 -0.78
N GLU A 319 -16.95 -28.51 -0.52
CA GLU A 319 -17.68 -27.57 0.33
C GLU A 319 -19.03 -27.14 -0.27
N LEU A 320 -19.10 -26.93 -1.59
CA LEU A 320 -20.36 -26.66 -2.30
C LEU A 320 -21.31 -27.86 -2.23
N ALA A 321 -20.81 -29.08 -2.42
CA ALA A 321 -21.63 -30.31 -2.32
C ALA A 321 -22.20 -30.51 -0.91
N GLN A 322 -21.46 -30.08 0.11
CA GLN A 322 -21.86 -30.15 1.53
C GLN A 322 -22.63 -28.91 2.00
N GLN A 323 -22.86 -27.92 1.12
CA GLN A 323 -23.47 -26.62 1.44
C GLN A 323 -22.77 -25.85 2.58
N LYS A 324 -21.44 -26.00 2.68
CA LYS A 324 -20.62 -25.29 3.67
C LYS A 324 -20.14 -23.92 3.18
N ALA A 325 -19.94 -23.78 1.88
CA ALA A 325 -19.62 -22.50 1.26
C ALA A 325 -20.91 -21.73 0.95
N ILE A 326 -20.87 -20.41 1.00
CA ILE A 326 -21.95 -19.57 0.46
C ILE A 326 -21.72 -19.44 -1.04
N PHE A 327 -22.77 -19.67 -1.82
CA PHE A 327 -22.74 -19.66 -3.28
C PHE A 327 -23.78 -18.65 -3.76
N GLU A 328 -23.34 -17.55 -4.35
CA GLU A 328 -24.21 -16.43 -4.75
C GLU A 328 -23.95 -16.04 -6.20
N LEU A 329 -25.02 -15.74 -6.93
CA LEU A 329 -24.95 -15.15 -8.25
C LEU A 329 -25.59 -13.77 -8.27
N VAL A 330 -24.78 -12.75 -8.54
CA VAL A 330 -25.23 -11.36 -8.59
C VAL A 330 -25.37 -10.91 -10.04
N LYS A 331 -26.57 -10.44 -10.39
CA LYS A 331 -26.88 -9.84 -11.68
C LYS A 331 -26.99 -8.33 -11.52
N SER A 332 -26.09 -7.59 -12.17
CA SER A 332 -26.13 -6.12 -12.29
C SER A 332 -26.53 -5.38 -10.99
N LYS A 333 -25.66 -5.35 -9.97
CA LYS A 333 -25.75 -4.56 -8.71
C LYS A 333 -27.11 -4.51 -7.96
N LYS A 334 -28.13 -5.31 -8.32
CA LYS A 334 -29.51 -5.13 -7.84
C LYS A 334 -30.23 -6.43 -7.45
N THR A 335 -29.79 -7.58 -7.94
CA THR A 335 -30.38 -8.88 -7.57
C THR A 335 -29.28 -9.90 -7.31
N SER A 336 -29.28 -10.44 -6.09
CA SER A 336 -28.50 -11.62 -5.71
C SER A 336 -29.41 -12.84 -5.70
N TYR A 337 -28.96 -13.93 -6.27
CA TYR A 337 -29.61 -15.24 -6.23
C TYR A 337 -28.77 -16.17 -5.36
N ASP A 338 -29.43 -16.92 -4.48
CA ASP A 338 -28.80 -18.05 -3.82
C ASP A 338 -28.49 -19.12 -4.87
N GLY A 339 -27.21 -19.42 -5.04
CA GLY A 339 -26.71 -20.36 -6.02
C GLY A 339 -27.23 -21.78 -5.79
N TYR A 340 -27.60 -22.15 -4.57
CA TYR A 340 -28.19 -23.46 -4.28
C TYR A 340 -29.61 -23.63 -4.82
N THR A 341 -30.24 -22.54 -5.26
CA THR A 341 -31.55 -22.57 -5.93
C THR A 341 -31.44 -22.71 -7.46
N LEU A 342 -30.22 -22.66 -8.00
CA LEU A 342 -29.94 -22.77 -9.43
C LEU A 342 -29.81 -24.24 -9.86
N ASP A 343 -29.98 -24.47 -11.16
CA ASP A 343 -29.56 -25.74 -11.76
C ASP A 343 -28.03 -25.72 -11.87
N TYR A 344 -27.34 -26.61 -11.15
CA TYR A 344 -25.88 -26.76 -11.22
C TYR A 344 -25.45 -28.22 -11.14
N VAL A 345 -24.28 -28.52 -11.70
CA VAL A 345 -23.63 -29.83 -11.59
C VAL A 345 -22.24 -29.63 -11.01
N LEU A 346 -21.90 -30.46 -10.02
CA LEU A 346 -20.57 -30.55 -9.45
C LEU A 346 -19.87 -31.80 -9.99
N VAL A 347 -18.68 -31.59 -10.51
CA VAL A 347 -17.74 -32.61 -10.98
C VAL A 347 -16.43 -32.44 -10.21
N GLU A 348 -15.54 -33.43 -10.23
CA GLU A 348 -14.35 -33.52 -9.36
C GLU A 348 -13.60 -32.19 -9.15
N ASP A 349 -13.41 -31.42 -10.22
CA ASP A 349 -12.67 -30.14 -10.25
C ASP A 349 -13.48 -28.98 -10.86
N GLN A 350 -14.81 -29.11 -10.94
CA GLN A 350 -15.65 -28.21 -11.75
C GLN A 350 -17.02 -27.92 -11.14
N LEU A 351 -17.45 -26.66 -11.31
CA LEU A 351 -18.83 -26.21 -11.19
C LEU A 351 -19.37 -25.88 -12.58
N LEU A 352 -20.47 -26.54 -12.95
CA LEU A 352 -21.17 -26.36 -14.22
C LEU A 352 -22.52 -25.70 -14.00
N LEU A 353 -22.78 -24.61 -14.73
CA LEU A 353 -24.02 -23.83 -14.65
C LEU A 353 -24.62 -23.68 -16.05
N PRO A 354 -25.74 -24.35 -16.37
CA PRO A 354 -26.44 -24.15 -17.63
C PRO A 354 -26.94 -22.72 -17.74
N SER A 355 -26.55 -21.97 -18.77
CA SER A 355 -26.96 -20.57 -18.89
C SER A 355 -28.42 -20.37 -19.28
N ALA A 356 -29.08 -21.42 -19.76
CA ALA A 356 -30.49 -21.41 -20.17
C ALA A 356 -31.45 -20.98 -19.04
N GLN A 357 -31.10 -21.29 -17.79
CA GLN A 357 -31.89 -20.92 -16.61
C GLN A 357 -31.94 -19.40 -16.36
N PHE A 358 -31.01 -18.63 -16.94
CA PHE A 358 -30.96 -17.19 -16.73
C PHE A 358 -31.89 -16.46 -17.71
N GLU A 359 -32.92 -15.82 -17.16
CA GLU A 359 -33.95 -15.16 -17.97
C GLU A 359 -33.39 -14.05 -18.88
N LYS A 360 -32.51 -13.19 -18.35
CA LYS A 360 -31.93 -12.05 -19.09
C LYS A 360 -30.44 -12.25 -19.39
N THR A 361 -29.98 -11.76 -20.52
CA THR A 361 -28.56 -11.63 -20.88
C THR A 361 -27.91 -10.48 -20.09
N GLY A 362 -26.58 -10.40 -20.13
CA GLY A 362 -25.80 -9.34 -19.48
C GLY A 362 -24.61 -9.85 -18.68
N ARG A 363 -24.08 -8.98 -17.81
CA ARG A 363 -22.93 -9.26 -16.94
C ARG A 363 -23.38 -9.89 -15.62
N TYR A 364 -22.66 -10.92 -15.22
CA TYR A 364 -22.87 -11.69 -14.01
C TYR A 364 -21.60 -11.73 -13.17
N GLN A 365 -21.81 -11.77 -11.87
CA GLN A 365 -20.79 -12.00 -10.88
C GLN A 365 -21.16 -13.24 -10.08
N LEU A 366 -20.32 -14.26 -10.16
CA LEU A 366 -20.39 -15.44 -9.31
C LEU A 366 -19.48 -15.22 -8.11
N LYS A 367 -20.05 -15.32 -6.91
CA LYS A 367 -19.36 -15.20 -5.63
C LYS A 367 -19.45 -16.53 -4.88
N ILE A 368 -18.31 -17.07 -4.47
CA ILE A 368 -18.23 -18.24 -3.59
C ILE A 368 -17.48 -17.78 -2.34
N LEU A 369 -18.09 -17.90 -1.16
CA LEU A 369 -17.45 -17.59 0.11
C LEU A 369 -17.19 -18.88 0.86
N SER A 370 -15.91 -19.18 1.06
CA SER A 370 -15.46 -20.31 1.85
C SER A 370 -14.69 -19.81 3.07
N GLU A 371 -14.99 -20.36 4.25
CA GLU A 371 -14.20 -20.09 5.45
C GLU A 371 -12.79 -20.71 5.37
N VAL A 372 -12.62 -21.74 4.55
CA VAL A 372 -11.37 -22.48 4.39
C VAL A 372 -10.50 -21.89 3.28
N TYR A 373 -11.10 -21.54 2.14
CA TYR A 373 -10.41 -21.10 0.90
C TYR A 373 -10.58 -19.60 0.60
N GLY A 374 -11.33 -18.87 1.41
CA GLY A 374 -11.59 -17.43 1.24
C GLY A 374 -12.67 -17.13 0.20
N GLN A 375 -12.74 -15.86 -0.24
CA GLN A 375 -13.73 -15.42 -1.22
C GLN A 375 -13.19 -15.56 -2.65
N LEU A 376 -14.00 -16.16 -3.53
CA LEU A 376 -13.78 -16.23 -4.96
C LEU A 376 -14.81 -15.35 -5.67
N LEU A 377 -14.35 -14.51 -6.60
CA LEU A 377 -15.22 -13.61 -7.36
C LEU A 377 -14.91 -13.71 -8.86
N LEU A 378 -15.85 -14.29 -9.60
CA LEU A 378 -15.70 -14.61 -11.02
C LEU A 378 -16.69 -13.77 -11.84
N LEU A 379 -16.20 -13.13 -12.90
CA LEU A 379 -16.99 -12.26 -13.77
C LEU A 379 -17.17 -12.91 -15.15
N PHE A 380 -18.40 -12.95 -15.64
CA PHE A 380 -18.71 -13.41 -17.00
C PHE A 380 -19.91 -12.67 -17.58
N SER A 381 -20.09 -12.78 -18.90
CA SER A 381 -21.24 -12.23 -19.61
C SER A 381 -21.99 -13.32 -20.36
N ILE A 382 -23.32 -13.24 -20.38
CA ILE A 382 -24.18 -14.06 -21.22
C ILE A 382 -24.75 -13.17 -22.31
N LYS A 383 -24.51 -13.51 -23.59
CA LYS A 383 -25.03 -12.82 -24.77
C LYS A 383 -26.17 -13.62 -25.39
N GLN A 384 -27.03 -12.93 -26.13
CA GLN A 384 -28.03 -13.58 -26.95
C GLN A 384 -27.31 -14.20 -28.16
N GLU A 385 -27.80 -15.33 -28.65
CA GLU A 385 -27.29 -15.90 -29.89
C GLU A 385 -27.56 -14.89 -31.02
N GLU A 386 -26.50 -14.43 -31.69
CA GLU A 386 -26.67 -13.60 -32.88
C GLU A 386 -27.30 -14.48 -33.95
N SER A 387 -28.58 -14.26 -34.23
CA SER A 387 -29.22 -14.82 -35.41
C SER A 387 -28.46 -14.30 -36.63
N ARG A 388 -27.63 -15.16 -37.24
CA ARG A 388 -27.09 -14.91 -38.57
C ARG A 388 -28.29 -14.70 -39.49
N GLN A 389 -28.51 -13.46 -39.93
CA GLN A 389 -29.34 -13.20 -41.10
C GLN A 389 -28.59 -13.79 -42.29
N GLU A 390 -29.16 -14.86 -42.87
CA GLU A 390 -28.75 -15.38 -44.18
C GLU A 390 -29.01 -14.37 -45.29
#